data_AF-A0A0V1A8X7-F1
#
_entry.id   AF-A0A0V1A8X7-F1
#
_cell.length_a   1.000
_cell.length_b   1.000
_cell.length_c   1.000
_cell.angle_alpha   90.00
_cell.angle_beta   90.00
_cell.angle_gamma   90.00
#
_symmetry.space_group_name_H-M   'P 1'
#
loop_
_entity.id
_entity.type
_entity.pdbx_description
1 polymer ?
#
loop_
_entity_poly.entity_id
_entity_poly.type
_entity_poly.pdbx_seq_one_letter_code
_entity_poly.pdbx_strand_id
1 'polypeptide(L)'
;MCWTVLLLTLAVRAVPSSPTVPPQVEVPELGSLTDKENRSSFVLVERLSNDERQLFAQNGTRWARILTLSNSTKPGVTLVVSADIGLVVKSILSTDSQLLDCDILDDEHEQQLLDQFQADIGRVLSEGHFEFHWLNETDYSAGISLLQAMDVYQQKQNCLELHASHNRTRAKRAFVSSGTKWCGIGTTAISRNDLGYYAGVDACCLHHDQCAFTINPQSTKYGLKNNRFYTISLCDCDDQFYECLKNETDSFAWYMGKLFFSLMATPCFTLRIGEICTEYSWWGACRNSITSLKADMRNAVPF
;
A
#
# COMPACT_ATOMS: atom_id res chain seq x y z
N MET A 1 1.22 -22.45 -91.12
CA MET A 1 1.95 -23.17 -90.04
C MET A 1 1.76 -22.38 -88.75
N CYS A 2 1.59 -23.09 -87.63
CA CYS A 2 1.49 -22.67 -86.22
C CYS A 2 2.12 -21.29 -85.92
N TRP A 3 1.64 -20.50 -84.96
CA TRP A 3 1.51 -20.88 -83.54
C TRP A 3 0.38 -20.11 -82.84
N THR A 4 -0.58 -20.86 -82.29
CA THR A 4 -1.48 -20.39 -81.25
C THR A 4 -0.69 -20.26 -79.95
N VAL A 5 -0.48 -19.03 -79.46
CA VAL A 5 0.06 -18.79 -78.12
C VAL A 5 -1.12 -18.72 -77.15
N LEU A 6 -1.23 -19.72 -76.30
CA LEU A 6 -2.18 -19.79 -75.19
C LEU A 6 -1.73 -18.79 -74.11
N LEU A 7 -2.40 -17.65 -73.99
CA LEU A 7 -2.25 -16.77 -72.82
C LEU A 7 -3.20 -17.29 -71.72
N LEU A 8 -2.65 -18.03 -70.75
CA LEU A 8 -3.32 -18.27 -69.48
C LEU A 8 -3.44 -16.93 -68.74
N THR A 9 -4.64 -16.35 -68.73
CA THR A 9 -5.01 -15.34 -67.74
C THR A 9 -5.26 -16.05 -66.41
N LEU A 10 -4.26 -16.05 -65.53
CA LEU A 10 -4.46 -16.32 -64.10
C LEU A 10 -5.31 -15.17 -63.54
N ALA A 11 -6.62 -15.39 -63.41
CA ALA A 11 -7.47 -14.56 -62.58
C ALA A 11 -7.06 -14.81 -61.13
N VAL A 12 -6.16 -13.96 -60.61
CA VAL A 12 -5.95 -13.85 -59.16
C VAL A 12 -7.25 -13.31 -58.58
N ARG A 13 -8.07 -14.20 -58.02
CA ARG A 13 -9.16 -13.78 -57.14
C ARG A 13 -8.52 -13.05 -55.96
N ALA A 14 -8.73 -11.74 -55.88
CA ALA A 14 -8.52 -11.02 -54.65
C ALA A 14 -9.42 -11.65 -53.58
N VAL A 15 -8.81 -12.36 -52.62
CA VAL A 15 -9.49 -12.73 -51.38
C VAL A 15 -9.70 -11.42 -50.62
N PRO A 16 -10.93 -11.04 -50.25
CA PRO A 16 -11.12 -9.88 -49.41
C PRO A 16 -10.48 -10.18 -48.05
N SER A 17 -9.35 -9.53 -47.77
CA SER A 17 -8.77 -9.50 -46.45
C SER A 17 -9.67 -8.63 -45.57
N SER A 18 -10.69 -9.25 -44.98
CA SER A 18 -11.33 -8.68 -43.80
C SER A 18 -10.25 -8.45 -42.75
N PRO A 19 -10.12 -7.25 -42.17
CA PRO A 19 -9.22 -7.04 -41.05
C PRO A 19 -9.70 -7.97 -39.93
N THR A 20 -8.90 -8.98 -39.61
CA THR A 20 -9.09 -9.77 -38.40
C THR A 20 -8.90 -8.82 -37.23
N VAL A 21 -10.01 -8.28 -36.74
CA VAL A 21 -10.09 -7.71 -35.41
C VAL A 21 -9.57 -8.80 -34.47
N PRO A 22 -8.51 -8.56 -33.67
CA PRO A 22 -8.08 -9.52 -32.66
C PRO A 22 -9.30 -9.87 -31.81
N PRO A 23 -9.47 -11.14 -31.37
CA PRO A 23 -10.66 -11.53 -30.64
C PRO A 23 -10.87 -10.54 -29.50
N GLN A 24 -11.94 -9.74 -29.62
CA GLN A 24 -12.46 -8.97 -28.51
C GLN A 24 -12.81 -10.04 -27.48
N VAL A 25 -12.07 -10.11 -26.38
CA VAL A 25 -12.44 -10.94 -25.24
C VAL A 25 -13.89 -10.56 -24.93
N GLU A 26 -14.82 -11.47 -25.17
CA GLU A 26 -16.21 -11.28 -24.80
C GLU A 26 -16.22 -10.89 -23.32
N VAL A 27 -16.77 -9.72 -22.99
CA VAL A 27 -16.96 -9.28 -21.61
C VAL A 27 -18.31 -9.84 -21.13
N PRO A 28 -18.33 -11.04 -20.53
CA PRO A 28 -19.28 -11.30 -19.45
C PRO A 28 -18.61 -12.04 -18.27
N GLU A 29 -19.18 -11.84 -17.08
CA GLU A 29 -18.77 -12.34 -15.74
C GLU A 29 -17.73 -11.54 -14.94
N LEU A 30 -16.92 -10.67 -15.54
CA LEU A 30 -15.96 -9.85 -14.77
C LEU A 30 -16.64 -8.85 -13.79
N GLY A 31 -17.88 -8.43 -14.07
CA GLY A 31 -18.67 -7.62 -13.13
C GLY A 31 -18.98 -8.33 -11.82
N SER A 32 -19.00 -9.67 -11.81
CA SER A 32 -19.22 -10.48 -10.61
C SER A 32 -18.05 -10.44 -9.64
N LEU A 33 -16.88 -9.92 -10.07
CA LEU A 33 -15.73 -9.70 -9.18
C LEU A 33 -15.97 -8.56 -8.20
N THR A 34 -16.87 -7.63 -8.56
CA THR A 34 -17.25 -6.49 -7.69
C THR A 34 -18.39 -6.81 -6.72
N ASP A 35 -18.97 -8.01 -6.85
CA ASP A 35 -20.07 -8.47 -6.00
C ASP A 35 -19.51 -9.01 -4.66
N LYS A 36 -19.91 -8.36 -3.56
CA LYS A 36 -19.48 -8.69 -2.20
C LYS A 36 -19.95 -10.08 -1.75
N GLU A 37 -21.06 -10.57 -2.29
CA GLU A 37 -21.59 -11.90 -1.96
C GLU A 37 -20.94 -13.00 -2.80
N ASN A 38 -20.43 -12.65 -3.98
CA ASN A 38 -19.83 -13.59 -4.89
C ASN A 38 -18.37 -13.89 -4.52
N ARG A 39 -18.14 -15.06 -3.93
CA ARG A 39 -16.83 -15.50 -3.45
C ARG A 39 -16.01 -16.14 -4.56
N SER A 40 -15.58 -15.32 -5.50
CA SER A 40 -14.76 -15.73 -6.65
C SER A 40 -13.30 -16.03 -6.26
N SER A 41 -12.63 -16.84 -7.07
CA SER A 41 -11.21 -17.19 -6.87
C SER A 41 -10.36 -16.69 -8.04
N PHE A 42 -9.80 -15.49 -7.94
CA PHE A 42 -9.16 -14.79 -9.05
C PHE A 42 -7.88 -14.07 -8.64
N VAL A 43 -7.12 -13.67 -9.65
CA VAL A 43 -6.03 -12.70 -9.57
C VAL A 43 -6.21 -11.66 -10.68
N LEU A 44 -6.22 -10.40 -10.27
CA LEU A 44 -6.25 -9.23 -11.15
C LEU A 44 -4.97 -8.43 -10.93
N VAL A 45 -4.23 -8.17 -11.99
CA VAL A 45 -2.95 -7.46 -11.95
C VAL A 45 -3.08 -6.17 -12.75
N GLU A 46 -3.02 -5.05 -12.05
CA GLU A 46 -2.91 -3.73 -12.63
C GLU A 46 -1.44 -3.36 -12.80
N ARG A 47 -1.07 -2.94 -14.02
CA ARG A 47 0.27 -2.41 -14.31
C ARG A 47 0.21 -0.89 -14.16
N LEU A 48 0.94 -0.37 -13.19
CA LEU A 48 1.03 1.06 -12.91
C LEU A 48 2.26 1.65 -13.65
N SER A 49 2.45 2.97 -13.54
CA SER A 49 3.63 3.65 -14.07
C SER A 49 4.93 3.20 -13.39
N ASN A 50 6.07 3.33 -14.08
CA ASN A 50 7.42 3.12 -13.52
C ASN A 50 7.71 1.70 -12.96
N ASP A 51 7.22 0.65 -13.63
CA ASP A 51 7.34 -0.76 -13.23
C ASP A 51 6.57 -1.16 -11.96
N GLU A 52 5.78 -0.26 -11.41
CA GLU A 52 4.91 -0.55 -10.28
C GLU A 52 3.77 -1.48 -10.67
N ARG A 53 3.37 -2.32 -9.70
CA ARG A 53 2.31 -3.29 -9.91
C ARG A 53 1.42 -3.34 -8.69
N GLN A 54 0.12 -3.44 -8.97
CA GLN A 54 -0.89 -3.67 -7.97
C GLN A 54 -1.61 -4.97 -8.31
N LEU A 55 -1.67 -5.88 -7.34
CA LEU A 55 -2.35 -7.16 -7.48
C LEU A 55 -3.54 -7.19 -6.53
N PHE A 56 -4.66 -7.66 -7.03
CA PHE A 56 -5.85 -7.99 -6.26
C PHE A 56 -6.09 -9.47 -6.41
N ALA A 57 -6.29 -10.16 -5.31
CA ALA A 57 -6.62 -11.57 -5.33
C ALA A 57 -7.73 -11.85 -4.34
N GLN A 58 -8.59 -12.79 -4.72
CA GLN A 58 -9.61 -13.33 -3.85
C GLN A 58 -9.59 -14.85 -3.99
N ASN A 59 -9.81 -15.56 -2.90
CA ASN A 59 -10.02 -17.00 -2.90
C ASN A 59 -11.05 -17.35 -1.84
N GLY A 60 -12.32 -17.44 -2.24
CA GLY A 60 -13.42 -17.61 -1.31
C GLY A 60 -13.65 -16.35 -0.45
N THR A 61 -13.47 -16.48 0.87
CA THR A 61 -13.54 -15.37 1.84
C THR A 61 -12.25 -14.59 1.96
N ARG A 62 -11.14 -15.17 1.52
CA ARG A 62 -9.83 -14.55 1.64
C ARG A 62 -9.64 -13.57 0.52
N TRP A 63 -9.09 -12.42 0.82
CA TRP A 63 -8.64 -11.49 -0.20
C TRP A 63 -7.32 -10.86 0.19
N ALA A 64 -6.55 -10.46 -0.82
CA ALA A 64 -5.32 -9.73 -0.65
C ALA A 64 -5.20 -8.65 -1.72
N ARG A 65 -4.76 -7.46 -1.29
CA ARG A 65 -4.27 -6.38 -2.14
C ARG A 65 -2.78 -6.25 -1.90
N ILE A 66 -1.99 -6.43 -2.95
CA ILE A 66 -0.53 -6.30 -2.91
C ILE A 66 -0.17 -5.10 -3.77
N LEU A 67 0.42 -4.07 -3.15
CA LEU A 67 0.93 -2.90 -3.86
C LEU A 67 2.44 -2.86 -3.68
N THR A 68 3.18 -3.04 -4.78
CA THR A 68 4.63 -2.90 -4.79
C THR A 68 4.98 -1.55 -5.39
N LEU A 69 5.47 -0.65 -4.53
CA LEU A 69 6.06 0.61 -4.97
C LEU A 69 7.54 0.34 -5.29
N SER A 70 7.97 0.66 -6.51
CA SER A 70 9.34 0.44 -6.97
C SER A 70 9.83 1.68 -7.71
N ASN A 71 11.06 2.11 -7.43
CA ASN A 71 11.76 3.06 -8.29
C ASN A 71 12.80 2.26 -9.09
N SER A 72 12.91 2.51 -10.39
CA SER A 72 13.78 1.83 -11.37
C SER A 72 15.27 1.71 -10.97
N THR A 73 15.69 2.27 -9.84
CA THR A 73 17.08 2.32 -9.38
C THR A 73 17.39 1.61 -8.05
N LYS A 74 16.43 1.27 -7.16
CA LYS A 74 16.70 0.71 -5.79
C LYS A 74 15.49 -0.03 -5.17
N PRO A 75 15.68 -0.89 -4.13
CA PRO A 75 14.62 -1.78 -3.65
C PRO A 75 13.42 -1.00 -3.11
N GLY A 76 12.27 -1.28 -3.71
CA GLY A 76 10.96 -0.80 -3.32
C GLY A 76 10.43 -1.38 -2.00
N VAL A 77 9.15 -1.11 -1.72
CA VAL A 77 8.43 -1.71 -0.61
C VAL A 77 7.12 -2.30 -1.11
N THR A 78 6.70 -3.38 -0.47
CA THR A 78 5.45 -4.07 -0.78
C THR A 78 4.51 -3.92 0.40
N LEU A 79 3.38 -3.26 0.19
CA LEU A 79 2.25 -3.35 1.11
C LEU A 79 1.40 -4.55 0.73
N VAL A 80 1.16 -5.40 1.71
CA VAL A 80 0.20 -6.49 1.65
C VAL A 80 -0.93 -6.15 2.60
N VAL A 81 -2.13 -5.92 2.07
CA VAL A 81 -3.36 -5.88 2.88
C VAL A 81 -4.09 -7.17 2.60
N SER A 82 -4.22 -8.04 3.59
CA SER A 82 -4.96 -9.29 3.43
C SER A 82 -5.95 -9.51 4.56
N ALA A 83 -7.04 -10.20 4.24
CA ALA A 83 -8.10 -10.44 5.20
C ALA A 83 -8.78 -11.79 5.01
N ASP A 84 -9.25 -12.35 6.13
CA ASP A 84 -10.04 -13.57 6.21
C ASP A 84 -10.98 -13.49 7.41
N ILE A 85 -12.29 -13.36 7.17
CA ILE A 85 -13.37 -13.47 8.16
C ILE A 85 -13.09 -12.68 9.46
N GLY A 86 -13.27 -11.37 9.43
CA GLY A 86 -13.10 -10.49 10.60
C GLY A 86 -11.66 -10.09 10.89
N LEU A 87 -10.68 -10.80 10.33
CA LEU A 87 -9.27 -10.50 10.53
C LEU A 87 -8.70 -9.79 9.32
N VAL A 88 -8.17 -8.59 9.52
CA VAL A 88 -7.34 -7.91 8.53
C VAL A 88 -5.93 -7.73 9.06
N VAL A 89 -4.95 -8.05 8.22
CA VAL A 89 -3.53 -7.77 8.47
C VAL A 89 -3.01 -6.88 7.37
N LYS A 90 -2.45 -5.74 7.75
CA LYS A 90 -1.63 -4.90 6.88
C LYS A 90 -0.18 -5.20 7.19
N SER A 91 0.59 -5.60 6.19
CA SER A 91 2.01 -5.93 6.32
C SER A 91 2.81 -5.11 5.32
N ILE A 92 3.96 -4.61 5.76
CA ILE A 92 4.90 -3.85 4.95
C ILE A 92 6.17 -4.64 4.86
N LEU A 93 6.52 -5.01 3.65
CA LEU A 93 7.67 -5.84 3.37
C LEU A 93 8.69 -5.05 2.56
N SER A 94 9.97 -5.33 2.81
CA SER A 94 11.02 -5.00 1.85
C SER A 94 10.87 -5.85 0.58
N THR A 95 11.59 -5.50 -0.49
CA THR A 95 11.65 -6.35 -1.71
C THR A 95 12.13 -7.77 -1.46
N ASP A 96 12.93 -7.98 -0.42
CA ASP A 96 13.48 -9.30 -0.06
C ASP A 96 12.51 -10.10 0.83
N SER A 97 11.24 -9.69 0.90
CA SER A 97 10.19 -10.29 1.71
C SER A 97 10.44 -10.24 3.23
N GLN A 98 11.34 -9.38 3.71
CA GLN A 98 11.46 -9.12 5.15
C GLN A 98 10.30 -8.26 5.63
N LEU A 99 9.56 -8.72 6.65
CA LEU A 99 8.54 -7.92 7.33
C LEU A 99 9.20 -6.75 8.06
N LEU A 100 8.92 -5.54 7.60
CA LEU A 100 9.37 -4.28 8.17
C LEU A 100 8.38 -3.80 9.23
N ASP A 101 7.09 -4.01 8.96
CA ASP A 101 6.00 -3.65 9.83
C ASP A 101 4.69 -4.40 9.55
N CYS A 102 3.79 -4.39 10.52
CA CYS A 102 2.41 -4.77 10.35
C CYS A 102 1.44 -4.10 11.36
N ASP A 103 0.18 -3.98 10.94
CA ASP A 103 -0.97 -3.66 11.77
C ASP A 103 -2.01 -4.80 11.69
N ILE A 104 -2.53 -5.21 12.85
CA ILE A 104 -3.67 -6.14 12.94
C ILE A 104 -4.91 -5.30 13.24
N LEU A 105 -5.89 -5.35 12.36
CA LEU A 105 -7.15 -4.62 12.49
C LEU A 105 -8.29 -5.61 12.81
N ASP A 106 -9.28 -5.10 13.53
CA ASP A 106 -10.50 -5.81 13.93
C ASP A 106 -11.64 -5.65 12.91
N ASP A 107 -12.74 -6.37 13.15
CA ASP A 107 -13.91 -6.48 12.27
C ASP A 107 -14.46 -5.13 11.77
N GLU A 108 -14.38 -4.06 12.59
CA GLU A 108 -14.86 -2.72 12.22
C GLU A 108 -14.15 -2.18 10.96
N HIS A 109 -12.85 -2.47 10.83
CA HIS A 109 -12.04 -2.01 9.72
C HIS A 109 -12.16 -2.92 8.48
N GLU A 110 -12.60 -4.18 8.65
CA GLU A 110 -12.72 -5.13 7.55
C GLU A 110 -13.71 -4.65 6.49
N GLN A 111 -14.89 -4.18 6.89
CA GLN A 111 -15.91 -3.71 5.95
C GLN A 111 -15.43 -2.51 5.13
N GLN A 112 -14.82 -1.53 5.78
CA GLN A 112 -14.29 -0.35 5.09
C GLN A 112 -13.21 -0.74 4.06
N LEU A 113 -12.34 -1.69 4.42
CA LEU A 113 -11.27 -2.14 3.53
C LEU A 113 -11.77 -3.03 2.40
N LEU A 114 -12.77 -3.86 2.65
CA LEU A 114 -13.45 -4.63 1.60
C LEU A 114 -14.16 -3.71 0.61
N ASP A 115 -14.83 -2.67 1.08
CA ASP A 115 -15.48 -1.67 0.23
C ASP A 115 -14.46 -0.96 -0.67
N GLN A 116 -13.32 -0.58 -0.10
CA GLN A 116 -12.22 0.00 -0.87
C GLN A 116 -11.64 -1.00 -1.89
N PHE A 117 -11.43 -2.26 -1.49
CA PHE A 117 -10.92 -3.31 -2.35
C PHE A 117 -11.82 -3.52 -3.58
N GLN A 118 -13.14 -3.57 -3.36
CA GLN A 118 -14.12 -3.75 -4.44
C GLN A 118 -14.21 -2.53 -5.35
N ALA A 119 -14.16 -1.32 -4.79
CA ALA A 119 -14.13 -0.09 -5.57
C ALA A 119 -12.87 0.02 -6.44
N ASP A 120 -11.71 -0.36 -5.90
CA ASP A 120 -10.44 -0.38 -6.62
C ASP A 120 -10.49 -1.36 -7.80
N ILE A 121 -11.02 -2.58 -7.60
CA ILE A 121 -11.23 -3.54 -8.71
C ILE A 121 -12.12 -2.93 -9.79
N GLY A 122 -13.26 -2.34 -9.40
CA GLY A 122 -14.18 -1.71 -10.35
C GLY A 122 -13.50 -0.64 -11.20
N ARG A 123 -12.62 0.18 -10.59
CA ARG A 123 -11.80 1.17 -11.30
C ARG A 123 -10.87 0.48 -12.31
N VAL A 124 -10.09 -0.50 -11.88
CA VAL A 124 -9.13 -1.22 -12.76
C VAL A 124 -9.83 -1.84 -13.96
N LEU A 125 -10.98 -2.48 -13.72
CA LEU A 125 -11.78 -3.07 -14.78
C LEU A 125 -12.28 -2.01 -15.79
N SER A 126 -12.63 -0.82 -15.32
CA SER A 126 -13.10 0.27 -16.18
C SER A 126 -12.00 0.91 -17.03
N GLU A 127 -10.75 0.92 -16.53
CA GLU A 127 -9.59 1.49 -17.25
C GLU A 127 -9.07 0.55 -18.36
N GLY A 128 -9.30 -0.77 -18.24
CA GLY A 128 -9.00 -1.76 -19.28
C GLY A 128 -7.52 -2.14 -19.42
N HIS A 129 -6.64 -1.64 -18.54
CA HIS A 129 -5.20 -1.92 -18.56
C HIS A 129 -4.80 -2.91 -17.45
N PHE A 130 -5.23 -4.16 -17.59
CA PHE A 130 -4.96 -5.20 -16.58
C PHE A 130 -4.68 -6.57 -17.20
N GLU A 131 -4.12 -7.45 -16.38
CA GLU A 131 -3.95 -8.87 -16.63
C GLU A 131 -4.82 -9.64 -15.62
N PHE A 132 -5.50 -10.69 -16.05
CA PHE A 132 -6.46 -11.42 -15.23
C PHE A 132 -6.25 -12.92 -15.36
N HIS A 133 -6.36 -13.65 -14.25
CA HIS A 133 -6.22 -15.09 -14.16
C HIS A 133 -7.19 -15.68 -13.15
N TRP A 134 -7.76 -16.84 -13.42
CA TRP A 134 -8.51 -17.60 -12.41
C TRP A 134 -7.54 -18.45 -11.58
N LEU A 135 -7.74 -18.50 -10.26
CA LEU A 135 -6.85 -19.30 -9.37
C LEU A 135 -7.01 -20.82 -9.57
N ASN A 136 -8.11 -21.26 -10.18
CA ASN A 136 -8.38 -22.66 -10.48
C ASN A 136 -8.01 -23.06 -11.92
N GLU A 137 -7.43 -22.14 -12.70
CA GLU A 137 -7.00 -22.39 -14.07
C GLU A 137 -5.74 -23.26 -14.09
N THR A 138 -5.70 -24.25 -14.99
CA THR A 138 -4.60 -25.23 -15.04
C THR A 138 -3.26 -24.62 -15.44
N ASP A 139 -3.30 -23.53 -16.22
CA ASP A 139 -2.12 -22.91 -16.81
C ASP A 139 -1.62 -21.70 -15.99
N TYR A 140 -2.29 -21.36 -14.88
CA TYR A 140 -1.89 -20.29 -13.97
C TYR A 140 -1.34 -20.86 -12.66
N SER A 141 -0.10 -20.48 -12.33
CA SER A 141 0.49 -20.79 -11.03
C SER A 141 0.62 -19.50 -10.22
N ALA A 142 -0.13 -19.42 -9.12
CA ALA A 142 0.00 -18.33 -8.18
C ALA A 142 1.45 -18.24 -7.66
N GLY A 143 2.05 -17.06 -7.78
CA GLY A 143 3.40 -16.81 -7.26
C GLY A 143 3.47 -16.99 -5.73
N ILE A 144 4.65 -17.39 -5.23
CA ILE A 144 4.87 -17.63 -3.79
C ILE A 144 4.46 -16.42 -2.94
N SER A 145 4.79 -15.19 -3.38
CA SER A 145 4.43 -13.96 -2.67
C SER A 145 2.91 -13.79 -2.53
N LEU A 146 2.13 -14.19 -3.53
CA LEU A 146 0.67 -14.15 -3.46
C LEU A 146 0.14 -15.20 -2.48
N LEU A 147 0.67 -16.43 -2.51
CA LEU A 147 0.30 -17.47 -1.56
C LEU A 147 0.59 -17.05 -0.11
N GLN A 148 1.75 -16.42 0.13
CA GLN A 148 2.11 -15.88 1.44
C GLN A 148 1.23 -14.70 1.87
N ALA A 149 0.82 -13.85 0.93
CA ALA A 149 -0.08 -12.74 1.21
C ALA A 149 -1.48 -13.23 1.61
N MET A 150 -1.97 -14.30 0.96
CA MET A 150 -3.29 -14.89 1.20
C MET A 150 -3.36 -15.75 2.48
N ASP A 151 -2.23 -16.10 3.09
CA ASP A 151 -2.17 -16.76 4.40
C ASP A 151 -2.27 -15.73 5.55
N VAL A 152 -3.48 -15.21 5.75
CA VAL A 152 -3.78 -14.14 6.71
C VAL A 152 -3.43 -14.55 8.14
N TYR A 153 -3.60 -15.82 8.49
CA TYR A 153 -3.23 -16.34 9.80
C TYR A 153 -1.71 -16.29 10.00
N GLN A 154 -0.92 -16.74 9.03
CA GLN A 154 0.53 -16.65 9.10
C GLN A 154 1.02 -15.19 9.12
N GLN A 155 0.39 -14.30 8.34
CA GLN A 155 0.67 -12.85 8.41
C GLN A 155 0.48 -12.31 9.83
N LYS A 156 -0.63 -12.68 10.50
CA LYS A 156 -0.89 -12.33 11.91
C LYS A 156 0.19 -12.87 12.84
N GLN A 157 0.61 -14.13 12.70
CA GLN A 157 1.65 -14.70 13.56
C GLN A 157 2.99 -13.96 13.40
N ASN A 158 3.41 -13.74 12.15
CA ASN A 158 4.63 -12.98 11.85
C ASN A 158 4.55 -11.57 12.47
N CYS A 159 3.37 -10.97 12.44
CA CYS A 159 3.14 -9.65 13.02
C CYS A 159 3.28 -9.63 14.54
N LEU A 160 2.65 -10.58 15.23
CA LEU A 160 2.76 -10.73 16.68
C LEU A 160 4.21 -11.01 17.11
N GLU A 161 4.94 -11.81 16.34
CA GLU A 161 6.36 -12.08 16.57
C GLU A 161 7.21 -10.82 16.40
N LEU A 162 6.97 -10.03 15.35
CA LEU A 162 7.64 -8.75 15.13
C LEU A 162 7.42 -7.82 16.34
N HIS A 163 6.16 -7.60 16.72
CA HIS A 163 5.81 -6.74 17.86
C HIS A 163 6.44 -7.24 19.18
N ALA A 164 6.48 -8.56 19.40
CA ALA A 164 7.14 -9.16 20.55
C ALA A 164 8.67 -8.97 20.54
N SER A 165 9.31 -9.05 19.37
CA SER A 165 10.75 -8.86 19.22
C SER A 165 11.19 -7.40 19.47
N HIS A 166 10.39 -6.43 19.02
CA HIS A 166 10.61 -5.00 19.26
C HIS A 166 10.53 -4.67 20.76
N ASN A 167 9.66 -5.35 21.51
CA ASN A 167 9.59 -5.22 22.96
C ASN A 167 10.84 -5.77 23.69
N ARG A 168 11.54 -6.75 23.10
CA ARG A 168 12.74 -7.39 23.70
C ARG A 168 14.04 -6.70 23.33
N THR A 169 14.11 -6.13 22.12
CA THR A 169 15.30 -5.44 21.63
C THR A 169 15.05 -3.94 21.56
N ARG A 170 15.54 -3.21 22.55
CA ARG A 170 15.66 -1.73 22.52
C ARG A 170 16.73 -1.25 21.51
N ALA A 171 16.99 -2.02 20.46
CA ALA A 171 17.89 -1.64 19.39
C ALA A 171 17.07 -0.82 18.39
N LYS A 172 17.27 0.50 18.40
CA LYS A 172 16.75 1.42 17.38
C LYS A 172 17.42 1.08 16.04
N ARG A 173 16.90 0.10 15.31
CA ARG A 173 17.27 -0.07 13.91
C ARG A 173 16.56 1.04 13.15
N ALA A 174 17.34 1.99 12.64
CA ALA A 174 16.81 2.97 11.72
C ALA A 174 16.46 2.27 10.42
N PHE A 175 15.24 2.44 9.94
CA PHE A 175 14.83 2.00 8.61
C PHE A 175 14.70 3.25 7.75
N VAL A 176 15.74 3.56 6.99
CA VAL A 176 15.80 4.76 6.17
C VAL A 176 15.83 4.34 4.70
N SER A 177 14.97 4.97 3.90
CA SER A 177 14.88 4.72 2.47
C SER A 177 16.24 4.90 1.80
N SER A 178 16.61 3.96 0.93
CA SER A 178 17.92 3.95 0.30
C SER A 178 18.18 5.23 -0.50
N GLY A 179 19.34 5.86 -0.29
CA GLY A 179 19.67 7.14 -0.94
C GLY A 179 19.23 8.37 -0.15
N THR A 180 18.60 8.18 1.00
CA THR A 180 18.25 9.23 1.98
C THR A 180 18.88 8.92 3.33
N LYS A 181 18.85 9.89 4.25
CA LYS A 181 19.35 9.74 5.62
C LYS A 181 18.29 10.02 6.67
N TRP A 182 17.19 10.66 6.28
CA TRP A 182 16.09 11.11 7.14
C TRP A 182 14.75 10.49 6.75
N CYS A 183 14.55 10.03 5.52
CA CYS A 183 13.26 9.46 5.10
C CYS A 183 13.05 8.05 5.63
N GLY A 184 12.44 7.93 6.80
CA GLY A 184 11.98 6.65 7.35
C GLY A 184 11.89 6.65 8.87
N ILE A 185 12.10 5.48 9.49
CA ILE A 185 12.08 5.33 10.94
C ILE A 185 13.48 5.61 11.49
N GLY A 186 13.62 6.71 12.23
CA GLY A 186 14.91 7.17 12.72
C GLY A 186 15.76 7.76 11.61
N THR A 187 17.06 7.91 11.86
CA THR A 187 17.99 8.55 10.91
C THR A 187 19.33 7.83 10.88
N THR A 188 19.97 7.82 9.71
CA THR A 188 21.37 7.39 9.52
C THR A 188 22.32 8.58 9.34
N ALA A 189 21.81 9.81 9.46
CA ALA A 189 22.59 11.03 9.34
C ALA A 189 23.60 11.17 10.48
N ILE A 190 24.85 11.52 10.15
CA ILE A 190 25.89 11.76 11.16
C ILE A 190 25.86 13.20 11.69
N SER A 191 25.15 14.11 11.00
CA SER A 191 24.96 15.50 11.41
C SER A 191 23.63 16.04 10.89
N ARG A 192 23.14 17.16 11.45
CA ARG A 192 21.81 17.71 11.13
C ARG A 192 21.58 18.00 9.64
N ASN A 193 22.61 18.42 8.92
CA ASN A 193 22.51 18.75 7.49
C ASN A 193 23.15 17.67 6.61
N ASP A 194 23.40 16.49 7.17
CA ASP A 194 23.90 15.35 6.43
C ASP A 194 22.74 14.74 5.64
N LEU A 195 22.62 15.16 4.38
CA LEU A 195 21.60 14.70 3.44
C LEU A 195 22.18 13.59 2.53
N GLY A 196 21.30 12.73 2.06
CA GLY A 196 21.57 11.67 1.10
C GLY A 196 21.65 12.17 -0.35
N TYR A 197 21.60 11.20 -1.26
CA TYR A 197 21.61 11.43 -2.71
C TYR A 197 20.38 12.23 -3.17
N TYR A 198 19.19 11.88 -2.67
CA TYR A 198 17.94 12.58 -2.96
C TYR A 198 17.78 13.80 -2.05
N ALA A 199 18.70 14.77 -2.14
CA ALA A 199 18.84 15.82 -1.14
C ALA A 199 17.57 16.67 -0.91
N GLY A 200 16.78 16.98 -1.95
CA GLY A 200 15.53 17.73 -1.80
C GLY A 200 14.48 16.96 -1.00
N VAL A 201 14.21 15.72 -1.42
CA VAL A 201 13.30 14.79 -0.70
C VAL A 201 13.78 14.53 0.73
N ASP A 202 15.09 14.32 0.92
CA ASP A 202 15.68 14.06 2.24
C ASP A 202 15.60 15.29 3.15
N ALA A 203 15.67 16.51 2.58
CA ALA A 203 15.42 17.74 3.32
C ALA A 203 13.95 17.87 3.76
N CYS A 204 12.98 17.45 2.92
CA CYS A 204 11.57 17.37 3.32
C CYS A 204 11.41 16.44 4.55
N CYS A 205 12.04 15.26 4.53
CA CYS A 205 12.00 14.31 5.64
C CYS A 205 12.70 14.85 6.89
N LEU A 206 13.85 15.50 6.76
CA LEU A 206 14.53 16.18 7.86
C LEU A 206 13.66 17.24 8.53
N HIS A 207 12.94 18.05 7.74
CA HIS A 207 12.02 19.06 8.27
C HIS A 207 10.85 18.41 9.01
N HIS A 208 10.27 17.35 8.45
CA HIS A 208 9.19 16.57 9.08
C HIS A 208 9.61 15.94 10.41
N ASP A 209 10.81 15.36 10.48
CA ASP A 209 11.39 14.78 11.70
C ASP A 209 11.60 15.81 12.82
N GLN A 210 11.67 17.10 12.49
CA GLN A 210 11.80 18.21 13.45
C GLN A 210 10.45 18.70 14.01
N CYS A 211 9.34 18.02 13.70
CA CYS A 211 8.03 18.38 14.21
C CYS A 211 8.03 18.50 15.75
N ALA A 212 7.58 19.65 16.26
CA ALA A 212 7.61 19.95 17.70
C ALA A 212 6.69 19.02 18.52
N PHE A 213 5.59 18.57 17.91
CA PHE A 213 4.61 17.72 18.57
C PHE A 213 4.52 16.38 17.87
N THR A 214 5.02 15.35 18.57
CA THR A 214 5.00 13.97 18.12
C THR A 214 4.59 13.02 19.25
N ILE A 215 4.00 11.88 18.86
CA ILE A 215 3.73 10.76 19.76
C ILE A 215 4.53 9.56 19.25
N ASN A 216 5.59 9.22 20.00
CA ASN A 216 6.48 8.12 19.67
C ASN A 216 5.72 6.78 19.62
N PRO A 217 6.29 5.78 18.93
CA PRO A 217 5.78 4.41 18.94
C PRO A 217 5.55 3.89 20.36
N GLN A 218 4.46 3.16 20.56
CA GLN A 218 4.10 2.55 21.85
C GLN A 218 4.06 3.52 23.04
N SER A 219 3.86 4.82 22.79
CA SER A 219 3.82 5.85 23.82
C SER A 219 2.46 6.53 23.91
N THR A 220 2.13 7.05 25.09
CA THR A 220 0.92 7.83 25.33
C THR A 220 1.30 9.28 25.54
N LYS A 221 0.74 10.19 24.75
CA LYS A 221 0.83 11.64 24.94
C LYS A 221 -0.49 12.28 24.55
N TYR A 222 -0.78 13.45 25.12
CA TYR A 222 -1.97 14.24 24.77
C TYR A 222 -3.29 13.46 24.88
N GLY A 223 -3.36 12.48 25.80
CA GLY A 223 -4.53 11.62 25.98
C GLY A 223 -4.74 10.56 24.89
N LEU A 224 -3.77 10.37 24.01
CA LEU A 224 -3.79 9.39 22.92
C LEU A 224 -2.64 8.40 23.06
N LYS A 225 -2.94 7.10 22.94
CA LYS A 225 -1.94 6.03 22.88
C LYS A 225 -1.60 5.73 21.41
N ASN A 226 -0.35 5.91 21.02
CA ASN A 226 0.13 5.48 19.72
C ASN A 226 0.52 4.00 19.78
N ASN A 227 -0.38 3.11 19.35
CA ASN A 227 -0.12 1.67 19.26
C ASN A 227 0.69 1.28 18.01
N ARG A 228 1.06 2.24 17.15
CA ARG A 228 1.86 1.99 15.95
C ARG A 228 3.34 1.93 16.32
N PHE A 229 4.12 1.36 15.42
CA PHE A 229 5.58 1.23 15.50
C PHE A 229 6.33 2.44 14.87
N TYR A 230 5.62 3.35 14.19
CA TYR A 230 6.13 4.65 13.74
C TYR A 230 5.58 5.81 14.58
N THR A 231 6.29 6.93 14.52
CA THR A 231 5.88 8.18 15.16
C THR A 231 4.71 8.80 14.39
N ILE A 232 3.67 9.23 15.11
CA ILE A 232 2.64 10.12 14.54
C ILE A 232 2.97 11.57 14.91
N SER A 233 2.72 12.47 13.97
CA SER A 233 3.08 13.89 14.06
C SER A 233 1.85 14.79 14.01
N LEU A 234 2.05 16.07 14.31
CA LEU A 234 1.02 17.09 14.18
C LEU A 234 0.57 17.20 12.70
N CYS A 235 -0.72 17.35 12.46
CA CYS A 235 -1.24 17.46 11.09
C CYS A 235 -0.61 18.59 10.27
N ASP A 236 -0.27 19.72 10.89
CA ASP A 236 0.42 20.82 10.18
C ASP A 236 1.82 20.42 9.68
N CYS A 237 2.50 19.49 10.38
CA CYS A 237 3.80 18.96 9.95
C CYS A 237 3.62 18.02 8.75
N ASP A 238 2.61 17.16 8.80
CA ASP A 238 2.29 16.23 7.70
C ASP A 238 1.80 16.99 6.46
N ASP A 239 1.00 18.05 6.62
CA ASP A 239 0.54 18.90 5.52
C ASP A 239 1.71 19.64 4.85
N GLN A 240 2.65 20.18 5.64
CA GLN A 240 3.89 20.76 5.10
C GLN A 240 4.77 19.73 4.39
N PHE A 241 4.85 18.51 4.94
CA PHE A 241 5.62 17.43 4.32
C PHE A 241 5.01 17.00 2.98
N TYR A 242 3.68 16.92 2.90
CA TYR A 242 2.94 16.65 1.66
C TYR A 242 3.29 17.67 0.58
N GLU A 243 3.16 18.96 0.90
CA GLU A 243 3.45 20.06 -0.04
C GLU A 243 4.93 20.12 -0.43
N CYS A 244 5.85 19.82 0.51
CA CYS A 244 7.28 19.73 0.20
C CYS A 244 7.55 18.67 -0.86
N LEU A 245 7.02 17.46 -0.67
CA LEU A 245 7.18 16.36 -1.62
C LEU A 245 6.50 16.64 -2.97
N LYS A 246 5.37 17.36 -3.01
CA LYS A 246 4.71 17.76 -4.26
C LYS A 246 5.52 18.77 -5.07
N ASN A 247 6.33 19.60 -4.42
CA ASN A 247 7.16 20.61 -5.07
C ASN A 247 8.51 20.07 -5.55
N GLU A 248 8.91 18.88 -5.10
CA GLU A 248 10.12 18.21 -5.58
C GLU A 248 9.89 17.58 -6.97
N THR A 249 10.87 17.75 -7.87
CA THR A 249 10.77 17.27 -9.25
C THR A 249 11.25 15.83 -9.45
N ASP A 250 11.87 15.24 -8.42
CA ASP A 250 12.44 13.89 -8.48
C ASP A 250 11.32 12.83 -8.42
N SER A 251 11.41 11.77 -9.23
CA SER A 251 10.44 10.66 -9.18
C SER A 251 10.44 9.94 -7.82
N PHE A 252 11.53 10.03 -7.07
CA PHE A 252 11.64 9.57 -5.70
C PHE A 252 10.75 10.37 -4.73
N ALA A 253 10.46 11.65 -5.01
CA ALA A 253 9.52 12.43 -4.21
C ALA A 253 8.09 11.90 -4.33
N TRP A 254 7.69 11.55 -5.56
CA TRP A 254 6.41 10.91 -5.82
C TRP A 254 6.31 9.56 -5.10
N TYR A 255 7.34 8.73 -5.20
CA TYR A 255 7.43 7.46 -4.48
C TYR A 255 7.29 7.65 -2.96
N MET A 256 8.05 8.59 -2.37
CA MET A 256 8.00 8.86 -0.93
C MET A 256 6.63 9.39 -0.48
N GLY A 257 6.00 10.21 -1.31
CA GLY A 257 4.64 10.70 -1.06
C GLY A 257 3.62 9.58 -1.06
N LYS A 258 3.62 8.72 -2.08
CA LYS A 258 2.76 7.53 -2.12
C LYS A 258 3.03 6.61 -0.94
N LEU A 259 4.29 6.37 -0.61
CA LEU A 259 4.67 5.54 0.53
C LEU A 259 4.07 6.09 1.83
N PHE A 260 4.34 7.35 2.18
CA PHE A 260 3.91 7.89 3.47
C PHE A 260 2.38 8.09 3.56
N PHE A 261 1.77 8.67 2.54
CA PHE A 261 0.39 9.15 2.62
C PHE A 261 -0.65 8.19 2.03
N SER A 262 -0.27 7.33 1.08
CA SER A 262 -1.19 6.36 0.46
C SER A 262 -0.97 4.93 0.95
N LEU A 263 0.28 4.50 1.07
CA LEU A 263 0.63 3.13 1.41
C LEU A 263 0.56 2.89 2.92
N MET A 264 1.35 3.65 3.69
CA MET A 264 1.31 3.63 5.15
C MET A 264 -0.02 4.20 5.67
N ALA A 265 -0.63 5.11 4.91
CA ALA A 265 -1.79 5.91 5.30
C ALA A 265 -1.61 6.48 6.72
N THR A 266 -0.42 7.02 7.00
CA THR A 266 0.00 7.51 8.32
C THR A 266 -0.97 8.59 8.80
N PRO A 267 -1.73 8.35 9.89
CA PRO A 267 -2.60 9.37 10.44
C PRO A 267 -1.79 10.43 11.19
N CYS A 268 -2.34 11.62 11.27
CA CYS A 268 -1.81 12.74 12.04
C CYS A 268 -2.77 13.11 13.17
N PHE A 269 -2.36 14.04 14.04
CA PHE A 269 -3.26 14.58 15.06
C PHE A 269 -3.26 16.10 15.12
N THR A 270 -4.39 16.67 15.53
CA THR A 270 -4.50 18.08 15.92
C THR A 270 -4.53 18.19 17.44
N LEU A 271 -4.09 19.32 17.98
CA LEU A 271 -4.13 19.59 19.42
C LEU A 271 -5.20 20.62 19.76
N ARG A 272 -5.96 20.34 20.81
CA ARG A 272 -6.89 21.30 21.42
C ARG A 272 -6.80 21.23 22.94
N ILE A 273 -7.28 22.26 23.63
CA ILE A 273 -7.47 22.17 25.08
C ILE A 273 -8.70 21.32 25.37
N GLY A 274 -8.55 20.30 26.22
CA GLY A 274 -9.65 19.42 26.60
C GLY A 274 -9.30 18.52 27.79
N GLU A 275 -10.29 17.78 28.27
CA GLU A 275 -10.10 16.85 29.38
C GLU A 275 -9.43 15.54 28.92
N ILE A 276 -8.37 15.18 29.65
CA ILE A 276 -7.62 13.95 29.50
C ILE A 276 -7.72 13.17 30.79
N CYS A 277 -8.02 11.88 30.69
CA CYS A 277 -8.07 11.00 31.83
C CYS A 277 -6.66 10.68 32.33
N THR A 278 -6.43 10.85 33.63
CA THR A 278 -5.14 10.52 34.29
C THR A 278 -5.23 9.29 35.17
N GLU A 279 -6.44 8.90 35.59
CA GLU A 279 -6.68 7.72 36.42
C GLU A 279 -7.95 7.01 35.96
N TYR A 280 -7.85 5.70 35.74
CA TYR A 280 -8.96 4.84 35.38
C TYR A 280 -9.35 3.92 36.56
N SER A 281 -10.63 3.63 36.70
CA SER A 281 -11.13 2.57 37.57
C SER A 281 -10.77 1.18 37.02
N TRP A 282 -10.87 0.13 37.84
CA TRP A 282 -10.55 -1.24 37.41
C TRP A 282 -11.49 -1.78 36.31
N TRP A 283 -12.66 -1.16 36.12
CA TRP A 283 -13.61 -1.45 35.03
C TRP A 283 -13.52 -0.44 33.87
N GLY A 284 -12.47 0.38 33.81
CA GLY A 284 -12.15 1.26 32.67
C GLY A 284 -12.84 2.62 32.65
N ALA A 285 -13.60 2.99 33.68
CA ALA A 285 -14.19 4.33 33.76
C ALA A 285 -13.15 5.37 34.19
N CYS A 286 -13.17 6.56 33.59
CA CYS A 286 -12.28 7.64 34.01
C CYS A 286 -12.68 8.15 35.41
N ARG A 287 -11.71 8.18 36.34
CA ARG A 287 -11.92 8.63 37.71
C ARG A 287 -11.49 10.07 37.92
N ASN A 288 -10.33 10.43 37.36
CA ASN A 288 -9.75 11.76 37.46
C ASN A 288 -9.32 12.25 36.07
N SER A 289 -9.65 13.51 35.77
CA SER A 289 -9.26 14.20 34.54
C SER A 289 -8.43 15.45 34.85
N ILE A 290 -7.60 15.84 33.89
CA ILE A 290 -6.95 17.16 33.86
C ILE A 290 -7.32 17.86 32.56
N THR A 291 -7.40 19.19 32.59
CA THR A 291 -7.50 20.01 31.37
C THR A 291 -6.09 20.25 30.83
N SER A 292 -5.81 19.77 29.62
CA SER A 292 -4.50 19.91 28.97
C SER A 292 -4.63 19.80 27.45
N LEU A 293 -3.50 19.77 26.73
CA LEU A 293 -3.46 19.55 25.28
C LEU A 293 -3.88 18.11 24.97
N LYS A 294 -5.05 17.96 24.36
CA LYS A 294 -5.66 16.71 23.91
C LYS A 294 -5.50 16.55 22.40
N ALA A 295 -5.09 15.36 21.97
CA ALA A 295 -4.97 15.01 20.57
C ALA A 295 -6.31 14.48 20.01
N ASP A 296 -6.70 14.96 18.84
CA ASP A 296 -7.74 14.36 18.00
C ASP A 296 -7.10 13.84 16.71
N MET A 297 -7.40 12.60 16.34
CA MET A 297 -6.82 11.93 15.17
C MET A 297 -7.49 12.39 13.88
N ARG A 298 -6.68 12.54 12.82
CA ARG A 298 -7.12 12.77 11.44
C ARG A 298 -6.54 11.67 10.56
N ASN A 299 -7.36 11.08 9.71
CA ASN A 299 -6.93 10.09 8.72
C ASN A 299 -5.98 10.73 7.70
N ALA A 300 -5.10 9.92 7.12
CA ALA A 300 -4.21 10.36 6.05
C ALA A 300 -4.99 10.86 4.83
N VAL A 301 -4.46 11.89 4.18
CA VAL A 301 -4.92 12.35 2.87
C VAL A 301 -4.04 11.68 1.80
N PRO A 302 -4.61 10.96 0.82
CA PRO A 302 -3.82 10.31 -0.23
C PRO A 302 -2.94 11.29 -1.02
N PHE A 303 -1.73 10.85 -1.39
CA PHE A 303 -0.78 11.57 -2.25
C PHE A 303 -1.02 11.31 -3.74
#